data_AF-A0AAV2Z1T4-F1
#
_entry.id   AF-A0AAV2Z1T4-F1
#
_cell.length_a   1.000
_cell.length_b   1.000
_cell.length_c   1.000
_cell.angle_alpha   90.00
_cell.angle_beta   90.00
_cell.angle_gamma   90.00
#
_symmetry.space_group_name_H-M   'P 1'
#
loop_
_entity.id
_entity.type
_entity.pdbx_description
1 polymer ?
#
loop_
_entity_poly.entity_id
_entity_poly.type
_entity_poly.pdbx_seq_one_letter_code
_entity_poly.pdbx_strand_id
1 'polypeptide(L)'
;MKTMTVAALMCVLALGVQAYDEKTPCSMEEYEKLTPLLTNANFVPCKEDSGYSVLPPVRFPEEEEYAAMAKSSACNKLMRDLNALKPSDCLLTFSNLQMINVKKLAEEYAEKSGEAAKKLR
;
A
#
# COMPACT_ATOMS: atom_id res chain seq x y z
N MET A 1 -42.85 25.89 26.31
CA MET A 1 -42.70 24.97 25.16
C MET A 1 -42.53 25.84 23.92
N LYS A 2 -41.52 25.78 23.06
CA LYS A 2 -40.36 24.91 22.88
C LYS A 2 -39.34 25.74 22.10
N THR A 3 -38.09 25.72 22.54
CA THR A 3 -36.92 26.20 21.79
C THR A 3 -36.82 25.42 20.48
N MET A 4 -36.84 26.10 19.34
CA MET A 4 -36.56 25.51 18.03
C MET A 4 -35.04 25.47 17.84
N THR A 5 -34.43 24.37 18.26
CA THR A 5 -33.05 24.02 17.93
C THR A 5 -32.96 23.74 16.44
N VAL A 6 -32.15 24.54 15.74
CA VAL A 6 -31.72 24.27 14.37
C VAL A 6 -30.79 23.06 14.43
N ALA A 7 -31.26 21.92 13.94
CA ALA A 7 -30.44 20.75 13.73
C ALA A 7 -29.48 21.06 12.57
N ALA A 8 -28.23 21.40 12.91
CA ALA A 8 -27.15 21.38 11.95
C ALA A 8 -26.98 19.93 11.48
N LEU A 9 -27.43 19.64 10.25
CA LEU A 9 -27.02 18.45 9.52
C LEU A 9 -25.51 18.55 9.29
N MET A 10 -24.71 18.00 10.21
CA MET A 10 -23.34 17.62 9.88
C MET A 10 -23.43 16.36 9.03
N CYS A 11 -23.45 16.54 7.71
CA CYS A 11 -22.99 15.51 6.79
C CYS A 11 -21.50 15.28 7.06
N VAL A 12 -21.20 14.36 7.97
CA VAL A 12 -19.87 13.76 8.03
C VAL A 12 -19.76 12.92 6.77
N LEU A 13 -19.12 13.48 5.73
CA LEU A 13 -18.52 12.67 4.68
C LEU A 13 -17.50 11.79 5.40
N ALA A 14 -17.90 10.56 5.73
CA ALA A 14 -16.97 9.52 6.11
C ALA A 14 -16.09 9.25 4.88
N LEU A 15 -15.04 10.05 4.71
CA LEU A 15 -13.86 9.61 3.98
C LEU A 15 -13.36 8.42 4.80
N GLY A 16 -13.77 7.23 4.38
CA GLY A 16 -13.49 5.99 5.08
C GLY A 16 -11.99 5.82 5.16
N VAL A 17 -11.40 6.20 6.28
CA VAL A 17 -10.15 5.59 6.73
C VAL A 17 -10.54 4.15 6.99
N GLN A 18 -10.33 3.30 5.97
CA GLN A 18 -10.35 1.86 6.16
C GLN A 18 -9.19 1.59 7.10
N ALA A 19 -9.51 1.25 8.36
CA ALA A 19 -8.50 0.75 9.25
C ALA A 19 -8.08 -0.61 8.70
N TYR A 20 -6.88 -0.69 8.12
CA TYR A 20 -6.31 -1.95 7.68
C TYR A 20 -6.08 -2.89 8.86
N ASP A 21 -6.15 -4.19 8.59
CA ASP A 21 -5.83 -5.20 9.59
C ASP A 21 -4.30 -5.28 9.76
N GLU A 22 -3.83 -4.79 10.91
CA GLU A 22 -2.42 -4.75 11.31
C GLU A 22 -2.10 -5.84 12.34
N LYS A 23 -2.92 -6.90 12.47
CA LYS A 23 -2.73 -7.96 13.48
C LYS A 23 -2.91 -9.36 12.95
N THR A 24 -3.84 -9.55 12.02
CA THR A 24 -4.22 -10.87 11.51
C THR A 24 -3.22 -11.33 10.44
N PRO A 25 -2.53 -12.47 10.64
CA PRO A 25 -1.66 -13.04 9.61
C PRO A 25 -2.44 -13.46 8.37
N CYS A 26 -1.85 -13.29 7.20
CA CYS A 26 -2.39 -13.80 5.95
C CYS A 26 -2.42 -15.34 5.92
N SER A 27 -3.45 -15.89 5.26
CA SER A 27 -3.51 -17.33 4.94
C SER A 27 -2.50 -17.68 3.83
N MET A 28 -2.29 -18.98 3.58
CA MET A 28 -1.41 -19.45 2.51
C MET A 28 -1.88 -19.01 1.11
N GLU A 29 -3.18 -18.80 0.91
CA GLU A 29 -3.76 -18.34 -0.35
C GLU A 29 -3.23 -16.96 -0.77
N GLU A 30 -2.83 -16.11 0.19
CA GLU A 30 -2.27 -14.80 -0.13
C GLU A 30 -0.93 -14.92 -0.87
N TYR A 31 -0.11 -15.91 -0.50
CA TYR A 31 1.18 -16.15 -1.18
C TYR A 31 0.97 -16.63 -2.62
N GLU A 32 -0.06 -17.45 -2.85
CA GLU A 32 -0.44 -17.88 -4.20
C GLU A 32 -0.89 -16.69 -5.05
N LYS A 33 -1.71 -15.79 -4.49
CA LYS A 33 -2.13 -14.56 -5.17
C LYS A 33 -0.95 -13.67 -5.56
N LEU A 34 0.07 -13.57 -4.73
CA LEU A 34 1.25 -12.71 -4.96
C LEU A 34 2.32 -13.36 -5.85
N THR A 35 2.23 -14.67 -6.11
CA THR A 35 3.21 -15.43 -6.91
C THR A 35 3.49 -14.81 -8.29
N PRO A 36 2.52 -14.28 -9.06
CA PRO A 36 2.78 -13.66 -10.36
C PRO A 36 3.77 -12.48 -10.32
N LEU A 37 3.91 -11.80 -9.16
CA LEU A 37 4.86 -10.70 -9.02
C LEU A 37 6.32 -11.17 -8.94
N LEU A 38 6.57 -12.42 -8.51
CA LEU A 38 7.92 -12.97 -8.42
C LEU A 38 8.59 -13.09 -9.79
N THR A 39 7.80 -13.27 -10.85
CA THR A 39 8.26 -13.34 -12.25
C THR A 39 7.95 -12.07 -13.03
N ASN A 40 7.48 -11.01 -12.38
CA ASN A 40 7.15 -9.76 -13.06
C ASN A 40 8.44 -9.07 -13.55
N ALA A 41 8.50 -8.72 -14.83
CA ALA A 41 9.67 -8.08 -15.42
C ALA A 41 10.05 -6.74 -14.77
N ASN A 42 9.12 -6.09 -14.06
CA ASN A 42 9.35 -4.85 -13.35
C ASN A 42 9.85 -5.05 -11.91
N PHE A 43 9.89 -6.28 -11.41
CA PHE A 43 10.28 -6.59 -10.04
C PHE A 43 11.73 -6.18 -9.73
N VAL A 44 12.68 -6.71 -10.51
CA VAL A 44 14.12 -6.39 -10.33
C VAL A 44 14.42 -4.91 -10.61
N PRO A 45 13.98 -4.32 -11.74
CA PRO A 45 14.25 -2.91 -12.00
C PRO A 45 13.65 -1.96 -10.97
N CYS A 46 12.45 -2.24 -10.43
CA CYS A 46 11.89 -1.40 -9.38
C CYS A 46 12.77 -1.38 -8.12
N LYS A 47 13.28 -2.56 -7.71
CA LYS A 47 14.18 -2.66 -6.57
C LYS A 47 15.49 -1.91 -6.82
N GLU A 48 16.05 -2.02 -8.02
CA GLU A 48 17.29 -1.31 -8.38
C GLU A 48 17.09 0.21 -8.43
N ASP A 49 15.96 0.68 -8.97
CA ASP A 49 15.65 2.11 -9.08
C ASP A 49 15.34 2.77 -7.74
N SER A 50 14.74 2.04 -6.80
CA SER A 50 14.19 2.60 -5.56
C SER A 50 14.88 2.18 -4.27
N GLY A 51 15.63 1.07 -4.29
CA GLY A 51 16.14 0.41 -3.08
C GLY A 51 15.09 -0.44 -2.34
N TYR A 52 13.82 -0.39 -2.74
CA TYR A 52 12.72 -1.08 -2.07
C TYR A 52 12.37 -2.43 -2.71
N SER A 53 12.22 -3.47 -1.88
CA SER A 53 11.78 -4.80 -2.33
C SER A 53 10.30 -5.00 -2.03
N VAL A 54 9.47 -5.02 -3.07
CA VAL A 54 8.01 -5.23 -2.93
C VAL A 54 7.67 -6.63 -2.41
N LEU A 55 8.51 -7.63 -2.69
CA LEU A 55 8.36 -8.99 -2.16
C LEU A 55 9.71 -9.59 -1.72
N PRO A 56 9.77 -10.25 -0.55
CA PRO A 56 8.85 -10.06 0.57
C PRO A 56 8.98 -8.62 1.14
N PRO A 57 7.88 -7.87 1.35
CA PRO A 57 7.97 -6.49 1.81
C PRO A 57 8.21 -6.44 3.31
N VAL A 58 9.46 -6.23 3.75
CA VAL A 58 9.80 -6.22 5.20
C VAL A 58 9.27 -5.03 5.98
N ARG A 59 8.99 -3.92 5.29
CA ARG A 59 8.47 -2.66 5.83
C ARG A 59 7.75 -1.90 4.72
N PHE A 60 7.08 -0.80 5.08
CA PHE A 60 6.66 0.18 4.08
C PHE A 60 7.90 0.91 3.51
N PRO A 61 7.86 1.39 2.26
CA PRO A 61 8.90 2.27 1.74
C PRO A 61 9.07 3.51 2.63
N GLU A 62 10.31 3.97 2.78
CA GLU A 62 10.61 5.26 3.40
C GLU A 62 10.31 6.41 2.41
N GLU A 63 10.36 7.66 2.87
CA GLU A 63 10.03 8.82 2.03
C GLU A 63 10.92 8.91 0.78
N GLU A 64 12.23 8.72 0.92
CA GLU A 64 13.19 8.76 -0.19
C GLU A 64 12.93 7.63 -1.20
N GLU A 65 12.58 6.44 -0.71
CA GLU A 65 12.25 5.29 -1.56
C GLU A 65 10.93 5.54 -2.29
N TYR A 66 9.89 6.06 -1.63
CA TYR A 66 8.65 6.47 -2.29
C TYR A 66 8.89 7.50 -3.39
N ALA A 67 9.76 8.48 -3.15
CA ALA A 67 10.10 9.48 -4.16
C ALA A 67 10.91 8.90 -5.33
N ALA A 68 11.76 7.89 -5.08
CA ALA A 68 12.46 7.15 -6.12
C ALA A 68 11.50 6.27 -6.94
N MET A 69 10.60 5.53 -6.27
CA MET A 69 9.54 4.73 -6.90
C MET A 69 8.64 5.59 -7.79
N ALA A 70 8.29 6.81 -7.36
CA ALA A 70 7.48 7.74 -8.14
C ALA A 70 8.11 8.08 -9.50
N LYS A 71 9.44 8.11 -9.58
CA LYS A 71 10.21 8.37 -10.81
C LYS A 71 10.44 7.11 -11.65
N SER A 72 10.33 5.92 -11.05
CA SER A 72 10.55 4.64 -11.73
C SER A 72 9.31 4.16 -12.47
N SER A 73 9.41 4.03 -13.80
CA SER A 73 8.33 3.42 -14.59
C SER A 73 8.10 1.94 -14.23
N ALA A 74 9.15 1.24 -13.79
CA ALA A 74 9.08 -0.14 -13.34
C ALA A 74 8.30 -0.24 -12.03
N CYS A 75 8.61 0.58 -11.01
CA CYS A 75 7.84 0.58 -9.76
C CYS A 75 6.37 0.93 -9.98
N ASN A 76 6.09 1.92 -10.82
CA ASN A 76 4.71 2.28 -11.14
C ASN A 76 3.95 1.15 -11.86
N LYS A 77 4.61 0.35 -12.71
CA LYS A 77 4.00 -0.85 -13.32
C LYS A 77 3.80 -1.96 -12.29
N LEU A 78 4.84 -2.27 -11.53
CA LEU A 78 4.82 -3.32 -10.51
C LEU A 78 3.73 -3.08 -9.46
N MET A 79 3.59 -1.85 -8.98
CA MET A 79 2.57 -1.50 -7.97
C MET A 79 1.15 -1.53 -8.53
N ARG A 80 0.95 -1.20 -9.81
CA ARG A 80 -0.35 -1.41 -10.48
C ARG A 80 -0.69 -2.89 -10.59
N ASP A 81 0.29 -3.71 -10.97
CA ASP A 81 0.11 -5.16 -11.08
C ASP A 81 -0.16 -5.78 -9.69
N LEU A 82 0.53 -5.31 -8.64
CA LEU A 82 0.26 -5.69 -7.25
C LEU A 82 -1.17 -5.35 -6.85
N ASN A 83 -1.62 -4.11 -7.10
CA ASN A 83 -2.98 -3.70 -6.75
C ASN A 83 -4.04 -4.50 -7.53
N ALA A 84 -3.75 -4.87 -8.79
CA ALA A 84 -4.65 -5.67 -9.62
C ALA A 84 -4.86 -7.10 -9.07
N LEU A 85 -3.91 -7.63 -8.28
CA LEU A 85 -4.05 -8.91 -7.61
C LEU A 85 -5.00 -8.86 -6.40
N LYS A 86 -5.44 -7.66 -6.00
CA LYS A 86 -6.34 -7.41 -4.86
C LYS A 86 -5.86 -8.13 -3.60
N PRO A 87 -4.71 -7.72 -3.04
CA PRO A 87 -4.18 -8.32 -1.83
C PRO A 87 -5.23 -8.30 -0.72
N SER A 88 -5.25 -9.32 0.11
CA SER A 88 -6.18 -9.39 1.22
C SER A 88 -5.76 -8.41 2.32
N ASP A 89 -6.73 -7.97 3.12
CA ASP A 89 -6.47 -7.09 4.27
C ASP A 89 -5.93 -7.93 5.46
N CYS A 90 -4.63 -8.19 5.45
CA CYS A 90 -3.92 -9.03 6.43
C CYS A 90 -2.43 -8.69 6.47
N LEU A 91 -1.74 -9.08 7.55
CA LEU A 91 -0.29 -9.00 7.67
C LEU A 91 0.39 -10.20 7.00
N LEU A 92 1.23 -9.94 6.01
CA LEU A 92 2.08 -10.98 5.43
C LEU A 92 3.12 -11.43 6.46
N THR A 93 3.40 -12.73 6.55
CA THR A 93 4.29 -13.31 7.56
C THR A 93 5.37 -14.18 6.95
N PHE A 94 6.64 -13.79 7.05
CA PHE A 94 7.73 -14.60 6.53
C PHE A 94 8.59 -15.14 7.67
N SER A 95 8.57 -16.46 7.90
CA SER A 95 9.36 -17.14 8.94
C SER A 95 9.31 -16.45 10.31
N ASN A 96 8.10 -16.37 10.90
CA ASN A 96 7.78 -15.70 12.19
C ASN A 96 7.96 -14.18 12.23
N LEU A 97 8.45 -13.55 11.15
CA LEU A 97 8.49 -12.09 11.04
C LEU A 97 7.16 -11.61 10.48
N GLN A 98 6.44 -10.81 11.28
CA GLN A 98 5.31 -10.04 10.78
C GLN A 98 5.85 -8.89 9.94
N MET A 99 5.39 -8.82 8.71
CA MET A 99 5.87 -7.87 7.71
C MET A 99 4.90 -6.69 7.68
N ILE A 100 4.25 -6.45 6.54
CA ILE A 100 3.26 -5.39 6.40
C ILE A 100 1.97 -5.92 5.82
N ASN A 101 0.94 -5.08 5.90
CA ASN A 101 -0.28 -5.25 5.14
C ASN A 101 -0.05 -4.86 3.67
N VAL A 102 -0.11 -5.84 2.77
CA VAL A 102 0.21 -5.64 1.35
C VAL A 102 -0.89 -4.86 0.63
N LYS A 103 -2.15 -5.02 1.05
CA LYS A 103 -3.28 -4.23 0.54
C LYS A 103 -3.07 -2.75 0.85
N LYS A 104 -2.70 -2.43 2.09
CA LYS A 104 -2.35 -1.07 2.50
C LYS A 104 -1.24 -0.47 1.64
N LEU A 105 -0.16 -1.23 1.39
CA LEU A 105 0.92 -0.79 0.52
C LEU A 105 0.39 -0.47 -0.90
N ALA A 106 -0.43 -1.36 -1.46
CA ALA A 106 -0.93 -1.23 -2.83
C ALA A 106 -1.90 -0.05 -3.00
N GLU A 107 -2.80 0.14 -2.04
CA GLU A 107 -3.84 1.18 -2.08
C GLU A 107 -3.28 2.58 -1.76
N GLU A 108 -2.33 2.69 -0.83
CA GLU A 108 -1.74 3.99 -0.43
C GLU A 108 -0.58 4.44 -1.33
N TYR A 109 -0.05 3.56 -2.20
CA TYR A 109 1.15 3.83 -2.99
C TYR A 109 1.07 5.12 -3.81
N ALA A 110 -0.03 5.35 -4.54
CA ALA A 110 -0.15 6.49 -5.44
C ALA A 110 -0.13 7.83 -4.70
N GLU A 111 -0.77 7.88 -3.53
CA GLU A 111 -0.77 9.06 -2.66
C GLU A 111 0.63 9.30 -2.09
N LYS A 112 1.20 8.31 -1.39
CA LYS A 112 2.49 8.44 -0.70
C LYS A 112 3.64 8.75 -1.65
N SER A 113 3.69 8.06 -2.80
CA SER A 113 4.71 8.31 -3.84
C SER A 113 4.56 9.70 -4.45
N GLY A 114 3.33 10.18 -4.67
CA GLY A 114 3.05 11.52 -5.16
C GLY A 114 3.41 12.63 -4.17
N GLU A 115 3.16 12.43 -2.88
CA GLU A 115 3.57 13.35 -1.82
C GLU A 115 5.09 13.43 -1.67
N ALA A 116 5.75 12.28 -1.60
CA ALA A 116 7.21 12.21 -1.50
C ALA A 116 7.89 12.88 -2.70
N ALA A 117 7.38 12.67 -3.92
CA ALA A 117 7.90 13.31 -5.12
C ALA A 117 7.76 14.84 -5.11
N LYS A 118 6.76 15.40 -4.42
CA LYS A 118 6.57 16.86 -4.30
C LYS A 118 7.55 17.48 -3.30
N LYS A 119 7.85 16.80 -2.20
CA LYS A 119 8.74 17.32 -1.15
C LYS A 119 10.20 17.48 -1.58
N LEU A 120 10.62 16.74 -2.61
CA LEU A 120 11.98 16.81 -3.17
C LEU A 120 12.14 17.81 -4.34
N ARG A 121 11.13 18.65 -4.60
CA ARG A 121 11.17 19.73 -5.60
C ARG A 121 11.26 21.09 -4.93
#